data_AF-A0AAV0NY34-F1
#
_entry.id   AF-A0AAV0NY34-F1
#
_cell.length_a   1.000
_cell.length_b   1.000
_cell.length_c   1.000
_cell.angle_alpha   90.00
_cell.angle_beta   90.00
_cell.angle_gamma   90.00
#
_symmetry.space_group_name_H-M   'P 1'
#
loop_
_entity.id
_entity.type
_entity.pdbx_description
1 polymer ?
#
loop_
_entity_poly.entity_id
_entity_poly.type
_entity_poly.pdbx_seq_one_letter_code
_entity_poly.pdbx_strand_id
1 'polypeptide(L)'
;MGTATSSMAAKLAFYPPNPPTYNVSADEVTGKLHLSIRGHRPRRAVDVEVMKLPTNKGNEIVAMFVKNPSASLTLLYSHGNAADLGLMYFIFTELSSHLNVNLMGYDYSGYGQSSGKPSEQDTYADIQAAYKCLKDKYGMKEEDIILYGQSLGSGPALELATHLPQLRALVLHSPILSGLRVMYPVTTSCWFDIYKNIDKIPLVNRPVLVIHVSITMWIH
;
A
#
# COMPACT_ATOMS: atom_id res chain seq x y z
N MET A 1 -16.84 8.65 -22.10
CA MET A 1 -16.29 9.99 -21.80
C MET A 1 -15.79 10.07 -20.34
N GLY A 2 -14.96 9.13 -19.88
CA GLY A 2 -14.58 9.00 -18.45
C GLY A 2 -13.10 9.25 -18.12
N THR A 3 -12.27 9.60 -19.10
CA THR A 3 -10.81 9.64 -18.93
C THR A 3 -10.29 11.01 -18.49
N ALA A 4 -10.87 12.11 -18.97
CA ALA A 4 -10.35 13.46 -18.69
C ALA A 4 -10.57 13.93 -17.25
N THR A 5 -11.75 13.69 -16.68
CA THR A 5 -12.12 14.10 -15.30
C THR A 5 -11.34 13.33 -14.23
N SER A 6 -11.00 12.05 -14.48
CA SER A 6 -10.19 11.23 -13.57
C SER A 6 -8.78 11.78 -13.33
N SER A 7 -8.17 12.42 -14.33
CA SER A 7 -6.78 12.89 -14.22
C SER A 7 -6.61 14.15 -13.37
N MET A 8 -7.61 15.02 -13.33
CA MET A 8 -7.58 16.22 -12.47
C MET A 8 -7.89 15.88 -11.02
N ALA A 9 -8.86 14.99 -10.78
CA ALA A 9 -9.17 14.50 -9.45
C ALA A 9 -7.97 13.76 -8.83
N ALA A 10 -7.26 12.95 -9.62
CA ALA A 10 -6.05 12.28 -9.17
C ALA A 10 -4.95 13.26 -8.72
N LYS A 11 -4.70 14.35 -9.48
CA LYS A 11 -3.69 15.36 -9.07
C LYS A 11 -4.02 16.07 -7.76
N LEU A 12 -5.28 16.12 -7.36
CA LEU A 12 -5.72 16.72 -6.09
C LEU A 12 -5.79 15.69 -4.95
N ALA A 13 -5.74 14.40 -5.26
CA ALA A 13 -5.88 13.32 -4.29
C ALA A 13 -4.54 12.71 -3.86
N PHE A 14 -3.51 12.76 -4.71
CA PHE A 14 -2.23 12.10 -4.45
C PHE A 14 -1.08 13.11 -4.30
N TYR A 15 -0.36 13.02 -3.19
CA TYR A 15 0.72 13.92 -2.79
C TYR A 15 1.99 13.12 -2.44
N PRO A 16 2.59 12.40 -3.42
CA PRO A 16 3.84 11.69 -3.19
C PRO A 16 4.96 12.66 -2.75
N PRO A 17 5.92 12.21 -1.92
CA PRO A 17 7.11 12.99 -1.60
C PRO A 17 7.85 13.43 -2.88
N ASN A 18 8.18 14.73 -2.97
CA ASN A 18 8.93 15.29 -4.07
C ASN A 18 10.03 16.24 -3.54
N PRO A 19 11.32 15.88 -3.65
CA PRO A 19 11.83 14.64 -4.26
C PRO A 19 11.51 13.37 -3.44
N PRO A 20 11.58 12.17 -4.06
CA PRO A 20 11.50 10.89 -3.35
C PRO A 20 12.51 10.82 -2.19
N THR A 21 12.14 10.17 -1.09
CA THR A 21 13.00 10.09 0.11
C THR A 21 14.08 9.01 0.02
N TYR A 22 14.02 8.17 -1.01
CA TYR A 22 14.96 7.10 -1.27
C TYR A 22 15.29 6.99 -2.78
N ASN A 23 16.37 6.27 -3.07
CA ASN A 23 16.71 5.81 -4.43
C ASN A 23 16.81 4.28 -4.46
N VAL A 24 16.64 3.68 -5.64
CA VAL A 24 16.90 2.25 -5.84
C VAL A 24 18.25 2.09 -6.54
N SER A 25 19.13 1.31 -5.94
CA SER A 25 20.43 0.94 -6.51
C SER A 25 20.56 -0.57 -6.61
N ALA A 26 21.29 -1.06 -7.61
CA ALA A 26 21.65 -2.46 -7.70
C ALA A 26 23.04 -2.66 -7.07
N ASP A 27 23.20 -3.72 -6.30
CA ASP A 27 24.52 -4.18 -5.87
C ASP A 27 25.30 -4.69 -7.08
N GLU A 28 26.54 -4.20 -7.26
CA GLU A 28 27.35 -4.45 -8.46
C GLU A 28 27.71 -5.93 -8.64
N VAL A 29 27.78 -6.69 -7.54
CA VAL A 29 28.24 -8.09 -7.55
C VAL A 29 27.07 -9.04 -7.67
N THR A 30 26.01 -8.81 -6.89
CA THR A 30 24.86 -9.71 -6.78
C THR A 30 23.69 -9.33 -7.67
N GLY A 31 23.68 -8.10 -8.21
CA GLY A 31 22.56 -7.54 -8.96
C GLY A 31 21.32 -7.27 -8.12
N LYS A 32 21.36 -7.51 -6.80
CA LYS A 32 20.22 -7.32 -5.91
C LYS A 32 19.93 -5.84 -5.73
N LEU A 33 18.65 -5.48 -5.81
CA LEU A 33 18.20 -4.12 -5.55
C LEU A 33 18.21 -3.83 -4.05
N HIS A 34 18.52 -2.59 -3.69
CA HIS A 34 18.44 -2.07 -2.34
C HIS A 34 17.92 -0.63 -2.32
N LEU A 35 17.28 -0.23 -1.23
CA LEU A 35 16.86 1.14 -1.00
C LEU A 35 18.01 1.94 -0.40
N SER A 36 18.41 3.00 -1.08
CA SER A 36 19.38 3.99 -0.60
C SER A 36 18.63 5.15 0.05
N ILE A 37 18.57 5.16 1.39
CA ILE A 37 17.87 6.16 2.20
C ILE A 37 18.89 7.09 2.85
N ARG A 38 18.72 8.42 2.70
CA ARG A 38 19.67 9.40 3.25
C ARG A 38 19.69 9.35 4.77
N GLY A 39 20.88 9.22 5.36
CA GLY A 39 21.07 9.29 6.81
C GLY A 39 20.62 8.05 7.58
N HIS A 40 20.20 6.98 6.90
CA HIS A 40 19.77 5.74 7.54
C HIS A 40 20.84 4.65 7.37
N ARG A 41 21.37 4.15 8.49
CA ARG A 41 22.11 2.88 8.53
C ARG A 41 21.28 1.92 9.39
N PRO A 42 20.90 0.75 8.89
CA PRO A 42 20.11 -0.19 9.67
C PRO A 42 20.89 -0.58 10.93
N ARG A 43 20.24 -0.47 12.11
CA ARG A 43 20.84 -0.82 13.42
C ARG A 43 20.98 -2.33 13.61
N ARG A 44 20.25 -3.13 12.84
CA ARG A 44 20.28 -4.61 12.84
C ARG A 44 20.33 -5.10 11.39
N ALA A 45 20.94 -6.27 11.18
CA ALA A 45 20.81 -6.99 9.92
C ALA A 45 19.36 -7.46 9.76
N VAL A 46 18.59 -6.72 8.96
CA VAL A 46 17.22 -7.10 8.58
C VAL A 46 17.28 -7.61 7.14
N ASP A 47 16.73 -8.79 6.89
CA ASP A 47 16.66 -9.37 5.55
C ASP A 47 15.56 -8.65 4.75
N VAL A 48 15.94 -7.59 4.07
CA VAL A 48 15.05 -6.78 3.22
C VAL A 48 15.39 -7.03 1.77
N GLU A 49 14.42 -7.56 1.02
CA GLU A 49 14.51 -7.71 -0.42
C GLU A 49 13.77 -6.58 -1.11
N VAL A 50 14.40 -5.94 -2.10
CA VAL A 50 13.76 -4.89 -2.91
C VAL A 50 13.54 -5.43 -4.32
N MET A 51 12.41 -5.08 -4.90
CA MET A 51 12.06 -5.48 -6.27
C MET A 51 11.25 -4.42 -6.98
N LYS A 52 11.25 -4.55 -8.30
CA LYS A 52 10.36 -3.84 -9.18
C LYS A 52 9.31 -4.80 -9.71
N LEU A 53 8.04 -4.41 -9.62
CA LEU A 53 6.91 -5.25 -9.99
C LEU A 53 6.16 -4.60 -11.17
N PRO A 54 6.01 -5.32 -12.29
CA PRO A 54 5.16 -4.85 -13.38
C PRO A 54 3.69 -4.96 -12.98
N THR A 55 2.92 -3.91 -13.28
CA THR A 55 1.48 -3.86 -13.07
C THR A 55 0.73 -4.21 -14.34
N ASN A 56 -0.51 -4.67 -14.22
CA ASN A 56 -1.35 -4.97 -15.39
C ASN A 56 -1.78 -3.71 -16.18
N LYS A 57 -1.47 -2.52 -15.68
CA LYS A 57 -1.69 -1.23 -16.36
C LYS A 57 -0.43 -0.66 -17.02
N GLY A 58 0.67 -1.41 -17.03
CA GLY A 58 1.91 -1.03 -17.73
C GLY A 58 2.85 -0.12 -16.94
N ASN A 59 2.56 0.14 -15.66
CA ASN A 59 3.50 0.79 -14.74
C ASN A 59 4.42 -0.25 -14.08
N GLU A 60 5.57 0.19 -13.62
CA GLU A 60 6.51 -0.56 -12.79
C GLU A 60 6.57 0.08 -11.41
N ILE A 61 6.18 -0.66 -10.37
CA ILE A 61 6.21 -0.17 -8.98
C ILE A 61 7.37 -0.76 -8.20
N VAL A 62 7.88 -0.03 -7.21
CA VAL A 62 8.88 -0.53 -6.28
C VAL A 62 8.19 -1.16 -5.08
N ALA A 63 8.65 -2.35 -4.68
CA ALA A 63 8.23 -3.05 -3.47
C ALA A 63 9.45 -3.44 -2.63
N MET A 64 9.24 -3.50 -1.31
CA MET A 64 10.18 -4.09 -0.37
C MET A 64 9.51 -5.21 0.42
N PHE A 65 10.24 -6.28 0.65
CA PHE A 65 9.82 -7.43 1.42
C PHE A 65 10.78 -7.61 2.60
N VAL A 66 10.26 -7.43 3.81
CA VAL A 66 10.96 -7.73 5.05
C VAL A 66 10.68 -9.18 5.41
N LYS A 67 11.72 -10.02 5.34
CA LYS A 67 11.62 -11.43 5.66
C LYS A 67 11.87 -11.66 7.14
N ASN A 68 10.95 -12.37 7.78
CA ASN A 68 11.11 -12.88 9.13
C ASN A 68 11.02 -14.41 9.09
N PRO A 69 12.13 -15.15 9.29
CA PRO A 69 12.15 -16.62 9.23
C PRO A 69 11.21 -17.31 10.23
N SER A 70 10.83 -16.62 11.31
CA SER A 70 9.96 -17.14 12.36
C SER A 70 8.47 -16.84 12.11
N ALA A 71 8.15 -16.13 11.04
CA ALA A 71 6.80 -15.70 10.73
C ALA A 71 6.02 -16.74 9.92
N SER A 72 4.81 -17.04 10.37
CA SER A 72 3.81 -17.82 9.63
C SER A 72 2.81 -16.94 8.86
N LEU A 73 2.75 -15.65 9.18
CA LEU A 73 1.84 -14.69 8.56
C LEU A 73 2.61 -13.61 7.80
N THR A 74 1.97 -13.06 6.78
CA THR A 74 2.51 -11.98 5.95
C THR A 74 1.56 -10.79 5.96
N LEU A 75 2.09 -9.60 6.26
CA LEU A 75 1.38 -8.34 6.18
C LEU A 75 1.65 -7.69 4.82
N LEU A 76 0.60 -7.45 4.02
CA LEU A 76 0.67 -6.63 2.81
C LEU A 76 0.20 -5.21 3.15
N TYR A 77 1.12 -4.25 3.13
CA TYR A 77 0.92 -2.90 3.65
C TYR A 77 0.76 -1.87 2.53
N SER A 78 -0.39 -1.20 2.48
CA SER A 78 -0.71 -0.05 1.64
C SER A 78 -0.55 1.24 2.45
N HIS A 79 0.47 2.04 2.14
CA HIS A 79 0.84 3.22 2.92
C HIS A 79 -0.05 4.45 2.67
N GLY A 80 0.10 5.47 3.53
CA GLY A 80 -0.64 6.73 3.41
C GLY A 80 -0.17 7.61 2.25
N ASN A 81 -0.92 8.69 1.99
CA ASN A 81 -0.73 9.58 0.83
C ASN A 81 0.63 10.29 0.80
N ALA A 82 1.03 10.98 1.87
CA ALA A 82 2.28 11.75 1.90
C ALA A 82 3.49 10.89 2.35
N ALA A 83 3.54 9.63 1.91
CA ALA A 83 4.57 8.66 2.28
C ALA A 83 5.11 7.93 1.05
N ASP A 84 6.33 7.40 1.19
CA ASP A 84 6.96 6.47 0.25
C ASP A 84 7.72 5.39 1.04
N LEU A 85 8.27 4.38 0.34
CA LEU A 85 9.01 3.28 0.98
C LEU A 85 10.20 3.76 1.82
N GLY A 86 10.84 4.88 1.47
CA GLY A 86 11.94 5.43 2.24
C GLY A 86 11.50 5.89 3.63
N LEU A 87 10.37 6.58 3.72
CA LEU A 87 9.76 6.98 5.00
C LEU A 87 9.21 5.78 5.77
N MET A 88 8.70 4.76 5.07
CA MET A 88 8.10 3.58 5.69
C MET A 88 9.10 2.51 6.13
N TYR A 89 10.34 2.55 5.65
CA TYR A 89 11.36 1.52 5.89
C TYR A 89 11.52 1.14 7.36
N PHE A 90 11.68 2.14 8.23
CA PHE A 90 11.85 1.90 9.67
C PHE A 90 10.58 1.30 10.29
N ILE A 91 9.40 1.83 9.93
CA ILE A 91 8.12 1.32 10.42
C ILE A 91 7.92 -0.14 10.00
N PHE A 92 8.25 -0.48 8.76
CA PHE A 92 8.09 -1.84 8.24
C PHE A 92 9.02 -2.85 8.91
N THR A 93 10.29 -2.49 9.12
CA THR A 93 11.25 -3.39 9.77
C THR A 93 10.89 -3.60 11.25
N GLU A 94 10.50 -2.54 11.97
CA GLU A 94 10.05 -2.65 13.36
C GLU A 94 8.72 -3.41 13.49
N LEU A 95 7.72 -3.15 12.63
CA LEU A 95 6.45 -3.90 12.64
C LEU A 95 6.67 -5.39 12.38
N SER A 96 7.50 -5.74 11.39
CA SER A 96 7.85 -7.14 11.09
C SER A 96 8.48 -7.83 12.31
N SER A 97 9.40 -7.15 12.99
CA SER A 97 10.08 -7.68 14.18
C SER A 97 9.14 -7.80 15.38
N HIS A 98 8.33 -6.78 15.66
CA HIS A 98 7.48 -6.73 16.86
C HIS A 98 6.24 -7.64 16.75
N LEU A 99 5.69 -7.80 15.55
CA LEU A 99 4.50 -8.63 15.32
C LEU A 99 4.86 -10.06 14.90
N ASN A 100 6.15 -10.35 14.71
CA ASN A 100 6.63 -11.62 14.17
C ASN A 100 5.93 -12.02 12.84
N VAL A 101 5.93 -11.10 11.88
CA VAL A 101 5.33 -11.29 10.55
C VAL A 101 6.33 -11.02 9.44
N ASN A 102 6.18 -11.66 8.29
CA ASN A 102 6.75 -11.13 7.05
C ASN A 102 5.99 -9.86 6.67
N LEU A 103 6.63 -8.91 5.98
CA LEU A 103 5.96 -7.68 5.59
C LEU A 103 6.33 -7.29 4.17
N MET A 104 5.34 -7.16 3.29
CA MET A 104 5.50 -6.55 1.98
C MET A 104 4.89 -5.15 2.00
N GLY A 105 5.71 -4.15 1.70
CA GLY A 105 5.27 -2.79 1.39
C GLY A 105 5.59 -2.46 -0.06
N TYR A 106 4.79 -1.60 -0.66
CA TYR A 106 4.98 -1.18 -2.05
C TYR A 106 4.60 0.30 -2.20
N ASP A 107 5.26 0.99 -3.13
CA ASP A 107 4.86 2.33 -3.55
C ASP A 107 3.80 2.27 -4.64
N TYR A 108 2.90 3.24 -4.65
CA TYR A 108 1.93 3.41 -5.73
C TYR A 108 2.60 3.86 -7.04
N SER A 109 1.93 3.67 -8.17
CA SER A 109 2.32 4.26 -9.44
C SER A 109 2.51 5.79 -9.29
N GLY A 110 3.67 6.30 -9.72
CA GLY A 110 4.07 7.70 -9.58
C GLY A 110 4.52 8.14 -8.17
N TYR A 111 4.72 7.20 -7.24
CA TYR A 111 5.32 7.44 -5.92
C TYR A 111 6.76 6.94 -5.88
N GLY A 112 7.59 7.58 -5.04
CA GLY A 112 8.97 7.14 -4.83
C GLY A 112 9.74 6.99 -6.13
N GLN A 113 10.23 5.78 -6.39
CA GLN A 113 10.93 5.41 -7.62
C GLN A 113 10.06 4.57 -8.59
N SER A 114 8.75 4.51 -8.35
CA SER A 114 7.77 3.85 -9.22
C SER A 114 7.42 4.72 -10.43
N SER A 115 7.21 4.10 -11.58
CA SER A 115 6.86 4.80 -12.82
C SER A 115 5.39 5.24 -12.86
N GLY A 116 5.01 6.00 -13.89
CA GLY A 116 3.62 6.33 -14.17
C GLY A 116 3.08 7.52 -13.38
N LYS A 117 1.77 7.55 -13.18
CA LYS A 117 1.05 8.58 -12.41
C LYS A 117 0.04 7.90 -11.49
N PRO A 118 -0.22 8.45 -10.30
CA PRO A 118 -1.17 7.84 -9.40
C PRO A 118 -2.60 8.09 -9.89
N SER A 119 -3.43 7.05 -9.81
CA SER A 119 -4.89 7.12 -9.91
C SER A 119 -5.49 6.01 -9.06
N GLU A 120 -6.78 6.09 -8.73
CA GLU A 120 -7.46 5.02 -7.99
C GLU A 120 -7.25 3.65 -8.66
N GLN A 121 -7.48 3.58 -9.97
CA GLN A 121 -7.35 2.33 -10.74
C GLN A 121 -5.91 1.86 -10.83
N ASP A 122 -4.94 2.78 -10.84
CA ASP A 122 -3.52 2.40 -10.77
C ASP A 122 -3.19 1.81 -9.40
N THR A 123 -3.67 2.38 -8.29
CA THR A 123 -3.41 1.80 -6.96
C THR A 123 -4.00 0.40 -6.78
N TYR A 124 -5.13 0.09 -7.44
CA TYR A 124 -5.70 -1.25 -7.48
C TYR A 124 -4.82 -2.22 -8.28
N ALA A 125 -4.26 -1.77 -9.40
CA ALA A 125 -3.29 -2.55 -10.17
C ALA A 125 -1.98 -2.76 -9.38
N ASP A 126 -1.55 -1.76 -8.62
CA ASP A 126 -0.33 -1.79 -7.82
C ASP A 126 -0.41 -2.84 -6.71
N ILE A 127 -1.49 -2.84 -5.91
CA ILE A 127 -1.67 -3.83 -4.84
C ILE A 127 -1.84 -5.24 -5.39
N GLN A 128 -2.49 -5.40 -6.54
CA GLN A 128 -2.61 -6.69 -7.23
C GLN A 128 -1.24 -7.23 -7.65
N ALA A 129 -0.34 -6.36 -8.13
CA ALA A 129 1.03 -6.76 -8.47
C ALA A 129 1.82 -7.22 -7.24
N ALA A 130 1.70 -6.50 -6.12
CA ALA A 130 2.33 -6.89 -4.85
C ALA A 130 1.76 -8.22 -4.32
N TYR A 131 0.43 -8.38 -4.31
CA TYR A 131 -0.23 -9.62 -3.91
C TYR A 131 0.19 -10.81 -4.80
N LYS A 132 0.25 -10.61 -6.12
CA LYS A 132 0.72 -11.63 -7.06
C LYS A 132 2.17 -12.04 -6.77
N CYS A 133 3.04 -11.08 -6.44
CA CYS A 133 4.41 -11.36 -6.03
C CYS A 133 4.46 -12.27 -4.79
N LEU A 134 3.67 -11.96 -3.74
CA LEU A 134 3.56 -12.80 -2.54
C LEU A 134 3.18 -14.24 -2.85
N LYS A 135 2.22 -14.44 -3.76
CA LYS A 135 1.79 -15.78 -4.15
C LYS A 135 2.83 -16.51 -5.00
N ASP A 136 3.26 -15.88 -6.08
CA ASP A 136 4.03 -16.57 -7.12
C ASP A 136 5.50 -16.75 -6.72
N LYS A 137 6.10 -15.73 -6.09
CA LYS A 137 7.51 -15.74 -5.70
C LYS A 137 7.73 -16.33 -4.32
N TYR A 138 6.87 -16.01 -3.37
CA TYR A 138 7.02 -16.43 -1.97
C TYR A 138 6.13 -17.60 -1.56
N GLY A 139 5.25 -18.08 -2.45
CA GLY A 139 4.40 -19.24 -2.19
C GLY A 139 3.35 -19.00 -1.10
N MET A 140 3.03 -17.74 -0.79
CA MET A 140 2.11 -17.39 0.29
C MET A 140 0.69 -17.79 -0.07
N LYS A 141 0.01 -18.46 0.87
CA LYS A 141 -1.41 -18.72 0.75
C LYS A 141 -2.21 -17.51 1.18
N GLU A 142 -3.40 -17.38 0.63
CA GLU A 142 -4.32 -16.29 0.96
C GLU A 142 -4.70 -16.25 2.44
N GLU A 143 -4.84 -17.42 3.07
CA GLU A 143 -5.12 -17.63 4.50
C GLU A 143 -3.98 -17.23 5.44
N ASP A 144 -2.80 -16.94 4.90
CA ASP A 144 -1.62 -16.49 5.64
C ASP A 144 -1.36 -14.98 5.44
N ILE A 145 -2.18 -14.30 4.63
CA ILE A 145 -2.00 -12.89 4.28
C ILE A 145 -3.00 -12.02 5.06
N ILE A 146 -2.48 -10.97 5.69
CA ILE A 146 -3.25 -9.88 6.30
C ILE A 146 -3.05 -8.63 5.44
N LEU A 147 -4.15 -8.00 5.02
CA LEU A 147 -4.08 -6.71 4.34
C LEU A 147 -4.08 -5.58 5.37
N TYR A 148 -3.20 -4.59 5.21
CA TYR A 148 -3.14 -3.41 6.06
C TYR A 148 -3.22 -2.16 5.19
N GLY A 149 -4.25 -1.34 5.39
CA GLY A 149 -4.42 -0.07 4.69
C GLY A 149 -4.42 1.11 5.65
N GLN A 150 -3.49 2.06 5.45
CA GLN A 150 -3.43 3.30 6.23
C GLN A 150 -3.94 4.49 5.42
N SER A 151 -4.93 5.24 5.94
CA SER A 151 -5.45 6.46 5.30
C SER A 151 -5.80 6.20 3.83
N LEU A 152 -5.13 6.84 2.87
CA LEU A 152 -5.28 6.58 1.43
C LEU A 152 -5.18 5.08 1.09
N GLY A 153 -4.24 4.35 1.71
CA GLY A 153 -4.02 2.93 1.49
C GLY A 153 -5.19 2.03 1.91
N SER A 154 -6.16 2.54 2.66
CA SER A 154 -7.41 1.81 2.92
C SER A 154 -8.19 1.50 1.65
N GLY A 155 -8.11 2.37 0.63
CA GLY A 155 -8.75 2.16 -0.67
C GLY A 155 -8.31 0.89 -1.38
N PRO A 156 -7.03 0.77 -1.79
CA PRO A 156 -6.54 -0.43 -2.45
C PRO A 156 -6.58 -1.68 -1.57
N ALA A 157 -6.31 -1.56 -0.26
CA ALA A 157 -6.40 -2.71 0.66
C ALA A 157 -7.83 -3.26 0.74
N LEU A 158 -8.82 -2.39 0.86
CA LEU A 158 -10.22 -2.80 0.91
C LEU A 158 -10.69 -3.36 -0.43
N GLU A 159 -10.31 -2.74 -1.54
CA GLU A 159 -10.63 -3.24 -2.88
C GLU A 159 -10.09 -4.66 -3.09
N LEU A 160 -8.83 -4.91 -2.72
CA LEU A 160 -8.29 -6.26 -2.84
C LEU A 160 -9.03 -7.24 -1.91
N ALA A 161 -9.37 -6.83 -0.69
CA ALA A 161 -10.07 -7.68 0.28
C ALA A 161 -11.43 -8.20 -0.24
N THR A 162 -12.15 -7.46 -1.08
CA THR A 162 -13.43 -7.91 -1.65
C THR A 162 -13.27 -9.07 -2.64
N HIS A 163 -12.05 -9.29 -3.14
CA HIS A 163 -11.72 -10.32 -4.14
C HIS A 163 -11.02 -11.56 -3.53
N LEU A 164 -10.76 -11.56 -2.21
CA LEU A 164 -9.98 -12.60 -1.53
C LEU A 164 -10.85 -13.38 -0.52
N PRO A 165 -11.54 -14.45 -0.97
CA PRO A 165 -12.48 -15.20 -0.14
C PRO A 165 -11.83 -15.97 1.02
N GLN A 166 -10.53 -16.23 1.00
CA GLN A 166 -9.78 -16.94 2.03
C GLN A 166 -8.82 -16.03 2.80
N LEU A 167 -8.92 -14.71 2.62
CA LEU A 167 -8.04 -13.76 3.31
C LEU A 167 -8.13 -13.92 4.84
N ARG A 168 -6.97 -13.89 5.53
CA ARG A 168 -6.92 -14.00 6.99
C ARG A 168 -7.69 -12.89 7.68
N ALA A 169 -7.38 -11.64 7.34
CA ALA A 169 -7.97 -10.45 7.94
C ALA A 169 -7.63 -9.18 7.12
N LEU A 170 -8.41 -8.13 7.36
CA LEU A 170 -8.17 -6.77 6.89
C LEU A 170 -8.00 -5.83 8.09
N VAL A 171 -6.94 -5.03 8.09
CA VAL A 171 -6.71 -3.97 9.06
C VAL A 171 -6.81 -2.62 8.36
N LEU A 172 -7.70 -1.78 8.85
CA LEU A 172 -7.93 -0.42 8.35
C LEU A 172 -7.50 0.58 9.41
N HIS A 173 -6.40 1.30 9.17
CA HIS A 173 -5.86 2.30 10.07
C HIS A 173 -6.17 3.71 9.57
N SER A 174 -7.01 4.41 10.33
CA SER A 174 -7.54 5.74 9.99
C SER A 174 -8.07 5.76 8.55
N PRO A 175 -8.96 4.81 8.17
CA PRO A 175 -9.41 4.67 6.79
C PRO A 175 -10.21 5.90 6.33
N ILE A 176 -10.20 6.13 5.03
CA ILE A 176 -11.09 7.11 4.40
C ILE A 176 -12.42 6.44 4.06
N LEU A 177 -13.54 7.15 4.25
CA LEU A 177 -14.84 6.67 3.77
C LEU A 177 -14.96 6.79 2.25
N SER A 178 -14.46 7.90 1.72
CA SER A 178 -14.24 8.18 0.30
C SER A 178 -13.35 9.40 0.12
N GLY A 179 -12.82 9.61 -1.09
CA GLY A 179 -11.97 10.75 -1.40
C GLY A 179 -12.67 12.10 -1.22
N LEU A 180 -13.95 12.21 -1.63
CA LEU A 180 -14.73 13.44 -1.42
C LEU A 180 -15.00 13.71 0.05
N ARG A 181 -15.28 12.68 0.85
CA ARG A 181 -15.58 12.82 2.29
C ARG A 181 -14.38 13.29 3.12
N VAL A 182 -13.17 13.05 2.63
CA VAL A 182 -11.95 13.62 3.22
C VAL A 182 -11.88 15.13 3.00
N MET A 183 -12.31 15.60 1.82
CA MET A 183 -12.19 17.01 1.44
C MET A 183 -13.37 17.85 1.88
N TYR A 184 -14.58 17.28 1.92
CA TYR A 184 -15.84 17.97 2.19
C TYR A 184 -16.78 17.08 3.00
N PRO A 185 -17.57 17.63 3.94
CA PRO A 185 -18.55 16.88 4.72
C PRO A 185 -19.81 16.55 3.89
N VAL A 186 -19.66 15.68 2.90
CA VAL A 186 -20.73 15.25 2.00
C VAL A 186 -21.37 13.95 2.49
N THR A 187 -22.70 13.86 2.43
CA THR A 187 -23.44 12.68 2.90
C THR A 187 -23.69 11.65 1.78
N THR A 188 -23.52 12.01 0.51
CA THR A 188 -23.83 11.17 -0.66
C THR A 188 -22.59 10.85 -1.50
N SER A 189 -22.42 9.58 -1.87
CA SER A 189 -21.38 9.14 -2.79
C SER A 189 -21.68 9.60 -4.22
N CYS A 190 -20.82 10.42 -4.82
CA CYS A 190 -20.98 10.90 -6.20
C CYS A 190 -20.26 9.99 -7.21
N TRP A 191 -20.64 10.02 -8.49
CA TRP A 191 -20.05 9.15 -9.52
C TRP A 191 -18.55 9.44 -9.81
N PHE A 192 -18.06 10.62 -9.44
CA PHE A 192 -16.63 11.02 -9.57
C PHE A 192 -15.84 10.88 -8.26
N ASP A 193 -16.46 10.34 -7.21
CA ASP A 193 -15.78 10.06 -5.95
C ASP A 193 -14.86 8.84 -6.09
N ILE A 194 -13.70 8.88 -5.44
CA ILE A 194 -12.69 7.82 -5.45
C ILE A 194 -12.71 7.07 -4.12
N TYR A 195 -12.32 5.80 -4.11
CA TYR A 195 -12.22 4.97 -2.91
C TYR A 195 -13.48 4.97 -2.06
N LYS A 196 -14.64 4.69 -2.67
CA LYS A 196 -15.94 4.57 -1.98
C LYS A 196 -15.97 3.36 -1.04
N ASN A 197 -15.16 3.43 0.00
CA ASN A 197 -14.93 2.34 0.95
C ASN A 197 -16.19 2.03 1.74
N ILE A 198 -17.02 3.04 1.99
CA ILE A 198 -18.35 2.85 2.60
C ILE A 198 -19.24 1.88 1.82
N ASP A 199 -19.13 1.87 0.49
CA ASP A 199 -19.92 0.99 -0.37
C ASP A 199 -19.28 -0.41 -0.50
N LYS A 200 -17.96 -0.50 -0.29
CA LYS A 200 -17.18 -1.74 -0.46
C LYS A 200 -17.06 -2.57 0.81
N ILE A 201 -17.02 -1.94 1.98
CA ILE A 201 -16.83 -2.65 3.26
C ILE A 201 -17.86 -3.75 3.53
N PRO A 202 -19.17 -3.63 3.14
CA PRO A 202 -20.13 -4.72 3.33
C PRO A 202 -19.83 -5.96 2.48
N LEU A 203 -19.00 -5.85 1.43
CA LEU A 203 -18.61 -6.97 0.57
C LEU A 203 -17.50 -7.82 1.20
N VAL A 204 -16.81 -7.31 2.24
CA VAL A 204 -15.73 -8.02 2.92
C VAL A 204 -16.29 -8.91 4.01
N ASN A 205 -16.39 -10.21 3.71
CA ASN A 205 -16.91 -11.22 4.63
C ASN A 205 -15.84 -11.78 5.58
N ARG A 206 -14.75 -11.06 5.84
CA ARG A 206 -13.56 -11.51 6.59
C ARG A 206 -13.39 -10.69 7.87
N PRO A 207 -12.61 -11.14 8.87
CA PRO A 207 -12.32 -10.33 10.05
C PRO A 207 -11.75 -8.97 9.66
N VAL A 208 -12.40 -7.89 10.09
CA VAL A 208 -11.94 -6.51 9.88
C VAL A 208 -11.64 -5.85 11.22
N LEU A 209 -10.43 -5.29 11.35
CA LEU A 209 -10.08 -4.39 12.45
C LEU A 209 -10.03 -2.95 11.93
N VAL A 210 -10.82 -2.06 12.54
CA VAL A 210 -10.77 -0.63 12.25
C VAL A 210 -10.11 0.09 13.43
N ILE A 211 -9.00 0.79 13.16
CA ILE A 211 -8.29 1.63 14.11
C ILE A 211 -8.58 3.08 13.74
N HIS A 212 -9.18 3.85 14.65
CA HIS A 212 -9.51 5.26 14.42
C HIS A 212 -9.33 6.07 15.71
N VAL A 213 -8.97 7.36 15.56
CA VAL A 213 -8.84 8.30 16.68
C VAL A 213 -9.89 9.40 16.53
N SER A 214 -10.69 9.58 17.57
CA SER A 214 -11.86 10.47 17.63
C SER A 214 -11.55 11.97 17.50
N ILE A 215 -10.28 12.39 17.50
CA ILE A 215 -9.87 13.81 17.40
C ILE A 215 -9.48 14.23 15.97
N THR A 216 -9.67 13.34 14.99
CA THR A 216 -9.27 13.63 13.59
C THR A 216 -10.35 14.43 12.88
N MET A 217 -10.14 15.75 12.75
CA MET A 217 -11.05 16.72 12.11
C MET A 217 -11.33 16.48 10.60
N TRP A 218 -10.90 15.35 10.04
CA TRP A 218 -10.84 15.07 8.60
C TRP A 218 -11.48 13.74 8.17
N ILE A 219 -12.07 12.98 9.10
CA ILE A 219 -12.60 11.63 8.80
C ILE A 219 -13.96 11.43 9.50
N HIS A 220 -15.04 11.88 8.85
CA HIS A 220 -16.43 11.56 9.20
C HIS A 220 -17.22 11.20 7.94
#